data_AF-A0A7S1GN41-F1
#
_entry.id   AF-A0A7S1GN41-F1
#
_cell.length_a   1.000
_cell.length_b   1.000
_cell.length_c   1.000
_cell.angle_alpha   90.00
_cell.angle_beta   90.00
_cell.angle_gamma   90.00
#
_symmetry.space_group_name_H-M   'P 1'
#
loop_
_entity.id
_entity.type
_entity.pdbx_description
1 polymer ?
#
loop_
_entity_poly.entity_id
_entity_poly.type
_entity_poly.pdbx_seq_one_letter_code
_entity_poly.pdbx_strand_id
1 'polypeptide(L)'
;TIILQDNKPIVFYSRKLTLAQLNYTVAEKELLSIVETFRKQRGILFGHIIRVFTDHQNLTYKTSAQRITCWRLFIEEYGAQFIWIEGKSNKIADLLSRLPSSNAEPLPALVCVELIKTAAMC
;
A
#
# COMPACT_ATOMS: atom_id res chain seq x y z
N THR A 1 3.23 -3.75 -3.56
CA THR A 1 2.10 -2.84 -3.86
C THR A 1 1.89 -2.75 -5.35
N ILE A 2 0.64 -2.69 -5.78
CA ILE A 2 0.27 -2.44 -7.18
C ILE A 2 -0.43 -1.09 -7.24
N ILE A 3 -0.12 -0.29 -8.26
CA ILE A 3 -0.84 0.95 -8.55
C ILE A 3 -1.70 0.72 -9.79
N LEU A 4 -3.00 0.96 -9.63
CA LEU A 4 -3.99 0.88 -10.69
C LEU A 4 -4.42 2.29 -11.09
N GLN A 5 -4.66 2.49 -12.38
CA GLN A 5 -5.36 3.65 -12.92
C GLN A 5 -6.43 3.13 -13.87
N ASP A 6 -7.69 3.56 -13.69
CA ASP A 6 -8.84 3.05 -14.46
C ASP A 6 -8.92 1.51 -14.48
N ASN A 7 -8.71 0.86 -13.33
CA ASN A 7 -8.61 -0.61 -13.16
C ASN A 7 -7.49 -1.31 -13.96
N LYS A 8 -6.53 -0.56 -14.49
CA LYS A 8 -5.38 -1.10 -15.23
C LYS A 8 -4.11 -0.90 -14.43
N PRO A 9 -3.25 -1.92 -14.31
CA PRO A 9 -1.99 -1.79 -13.60
C PRO A 9 -1.01 -0.91 -14.36
N ILE A 10 -0.53 0.14 -13.70
CA ILE A 10 0.47 1.06 -14.26
C ILE A 10 1.84 0.86 -13.62
N VAL A 11 1.89 0.44 -12.35
CA VAL A 11 3.12 0.23 -11.61
C VAL A 11 3.01 -0.98 -10.70
N PHE A 12 4.05 -1.82 -10.74
CA PHE A 12 4.30 -2.86 -9.75
C PHE A 12 5.50 -2.44 -8.90
N TYR A 13 5.32 -2.43 -7.58
CA TYR A 13 6.39 -2.12 -6.64
C TYR A 13 6.53 -3.25 -5.62
N SER A 14 7.75 -3.78 -5.52
CA SER A 14 8.13 -4.76 -4.52
C SER A 14 9.54 -4.45 -4.04
N ARG A 15 9.80 -4.71 -2.76
CA ARG A 15 11.09 -4.48 -2.12
C ARG A 15 11.31 -5.51 -1.02
N LYS A 16 12.55 -5.99 -0.89
CA LYS A 16 12.96 -6.84 0.23
C LYS A 16 13.00 -6.05 1.54
N LEU A 17 12.47 -6.65 2.60
CA LEU A 17 12.55 -6.11 3.96
C LEU A 17 14.00 -6.23 4.48
N THR A 18 14.44 -5.25 5.26
CA THR A 18 15.72 -5.32 6.00
C THR A 18 15.58 -6.23 7.21
N LEU A 19 16.70 -6.68 7.79
CA LEU A 19 16.71 -7.53 8.99
C LEU A 19 15.88 -6.94 10.14
N ALA A 20 15.95 -5.62 10.36
CA ALA A 20 15.15 -4.95 11.37
C ALA A 20 13.64 -4.95 11.03
N GLN A 21 13.30 -4.79 9.75
CA GLN A 21 11.92 -4.78 9.27
C GLN A 21 11.29 -6.19 9.26
N LEU A 22 12.08 -7.25 9.22
CA LEU A 22 11.58 -8.62 9.36
C LEU A 22 10.91 -8.85 10.72
N ASN A 23 11.35 -8.13 11.76
CA ASN A 23 10.77 -8.22 13.10
C ASN A 23 9.47 -7.41 13.26
N TYR A 24 9.04 -6.67 12.23
CA TYR A 24 7.81 -5.90 12.29
C TYR A 24 6.58 -6.82 12.28
N THR A 25 5.52 -6.35 12.92
CA THR A 25 4.20 -6.98 12.84
C THR A 25 3.68 -6.97 11.40
N VAL A 26 2.71 -7.82 11.08
CA VAL A 26 2.15 -7.89 9.72
C VAL A 26 1.58 -6.54 9.30
N ALA A 27 0.80 -5.89 10.18
CA ALA A 27 0.25 -4.56 9.94
C ALA A 27 1.33 -3.48 9.70
N GLU A 28 2.43 -3.50 10.47
CA GLU A 28 3.54 -2.58 10.24
C GLU A 28 4.20 -2.81 8.88
N LYS A 29 4.39 -4.06 8.46
CA LYS A 29 5.01 -4.39 7.17
C LYS A 29 4.12 -3.96 6.00
N GLU A 30 2.82 -4.14 6.11
CA GLU A 30 1.87 -3.68 5.09
C GLU A 30 1.84 -2.17 4.97
N LEU A 31 1.74 -1.46 6.11
CA LEU A 31 1.75 0.00 6.10
C LEU A 31 3.08 0.53 5.56
N LEU A 32 4.20 -0.08 5.95
CA LEU A 32 5.51 0.25 5.41
C LEU A 32 5.56 0.08 3.88
N SER A 33 4.98 -1.00 3.35
CA SER A 33 4.89 -1.24 1.91
C SER A 33 4.14 -0.11 1.18
N ILE A 34 3.06 0.41 1.79
CA ILE A 34 2.34 1.58 1.27
C ILE A 34 3.24 2.83 1.31
N VAL A 35 3.82 3.15 2.47
CA VAL A 35 4.67 4.33 2.65
C VAL A 35 5.82 4.36 1.64
N GLU A 36 6.51 3.23 1.45
CA GLU A 36 7.63 3.14 0.50
C GLU A 36 7.15 3.29 -0.94
N THR A 37 5.96 2.77 -1.27
CA THR A 37 5.34 2.99 -2.58
C THR A 37 5.05 4.47 -2.80
N PHE A 38 4.49 5.15 -1.79
CA PHE A 38 4.19 6.57 -1.85
C PHE A 38 5.46 7.42 -2.02
N ARG A 39 6.53 7.09 -1.28
CA ARG A 39 7.84 7.73 -1.43
C ARG A 39 8.42 7.53 -2.83
N LYS A 40 8.36 6.31 -3.37
CA LYS A 40 8.97 6.00 -4.66
C LYS A 40 8.18 6.58 -5.83
N GLN A 41 6.85 6.60 -5.73
CA GLN A 41 5.93 6.96 -6.81
C GLN A 41 5.29 8.34 -6.61
N ARG A 42 5.94 9.23 -5.85
CA ARG A 42 5.46 10.59 -5.58
C ARG A 42 5.02 11.33 -6.85
N GLY A 43 5.77 11.22 -7.95
CA GLY A 43 5.44 11.89 -9.21
C GLY A 43 4.14 11.42 -9.89
N ILE A 44 3.73 10.17 -9.65
CA ILE A 44 2.49 9.60 -10.19
C ILE A 44 1.32 9.87 -9.24
N LEU A 45 1.57 9.79 -7.93
CA LEU A 45 0.52 9.85 -6.91
C LEU A 45 0.07 11.28 -6.59
N PHE A 46 0.99 12.25 -6.62
CA PHE A 46 0.70 13.61 -6.19
C PHE A 46 -0.35 14.27 -7.10
N GLY A 47 -1.32 14.98 -6.51
CA GLY A 47 -2.40 15.67 -7.22
C GLY A 47 -3.57 14.78 -7.70
N HIS A 48 -3.54 13.48 -7.42
CA HIS A 48 -4.61 12.55 -7.77
C HIS A 48 -5.50 12.23 -6.56
N ILE A 49 -6.72 11.78 -6.83
CA ILE A 49 -7.56 11.16 -5.79
C ILE A 49 -7.09 9.71 -5.61
N ILE A 50 -6.59 9.41 -4.42
CA ILE A 50 -5.96 8.12 -4.13
C ILE A 50 -6.85 7.29 -3.21
N ARG A 51 -7.14 6.06 -3.61
CA ARG A 51 -7.79 5.05 -2.77
C ARG A 51 -6.81 3.93 -2.47
N VAL A 52 -6.65 3.60 -1.19
CA VAL A 52 -5.75 2.55 -0.72
C VAL A 52 -6.60 1.40 -0.21
N PHE A 53 -6.63 0.30 -0.94
CA PHE A 53 -7.36 -0.91 -0.61
C PHE A 53 -6.48 -1.89 0.17
N THR A 54 -6.91 -2.23 1.38
CA THR A 54 -6.22 -3.16 2.28
C THR A 54 -7.19 -4.19 2.84
N ASP A 55 -6.71 -5.40 3.05
CA ASP A 55 -7.42 -6.47 3.75
C ASP A 55 -7.24 -6.44 5.27
N HIS A 56 -6.32 -5.60 5.78
CA HIS A 56 -6.17 -5.35 7.21
C HIS A 56 -7.05 -4.21 7.71
N GLN A 57 -8.15 -4.57 8.37
CA GLN A 57 -9.05 -3.62 9.02
C GLN A 57 -8.34 -2.80 10.12
N ASN A 58 -7.29 -3.34 10.75
CA ASN A 58 -6.53 -2.59 11.76
C ASN A 58 -5.81 -1.37 11.19
N LEU A 59 -5.55 -1.33 9.88
CA LEU A 59 -4.99 -0.16 9.21
C LEU A 59 -6.02 0.95 9.01
N THR A 60 -7.31 0.68 9.18
CA THR A 60 -8.37 1.70 9.14
C THR A 60 -8.62 2.40 10.49
N TYR A 61 -8.09 1.88 11.61
CA TYR A 61 -8.32 2.44 12.95
C TYR A 61 -7.09 3.14 13.56
N LYS A 62 -7.29 4.14 14.42
CA LYS A 62 -6.21 4.84 15.15
C LYS A 62 -5.52 3.91 16.14
N THR A 63 -4.18 3.88 16.09
CA THR A 63 -3.33 3.11 17.01
C THR A 63 -2.47 4.05 17.85
N SER A 64 -2.03 3.59 19.03
CA SER A 64 -1.12 4.32 19.92
C SER A 64 0.35 4.17 19.52
N ALA A 65 0.68 3.27 18.60
CA ALA A 65 2.05 3.07 18.14
C ALA A 65 2.54 4.27 17.31
N GLN A 66 3.46 5.06 17.86
CA GLN A 66 3.99 6.28 17.27
C GLN A 66 4.43 6.12 15.80
N ARG A 67 5.10 5.01 15.46
CA ARG A 67 5.58 4.73 14.10
C ARG A 67 4.43 4.63 13.08
N ILE A 68 3.40 3.85 13.40
CA ILE A 68 2.23 3.67 12.54
C ILE A 68 1.51 5.01 12.36
N THR A 69 1.39 5.79 13.44
CA THR A 69 0.79 7.14 13.38
C THR A 69 1.57 8.06 12.44
N CYS A 70 2.91 8.11 12.54
CA CYS A 70 3.72 8.92 11.62
C CYS A 70 3.56 8.49 10.16
N TRP A 71 3.52 7.19 9.89
CA TRP A 71 3.31 6.66 8.55
C TRP A 71 1.92 6.96 7.99
N ARG A 72 0.90 6.91 8.85
CA ARG A 72 -0.46 7.30 8.47
C ARG A 72 -0.54 8.78 8.11
N LEU A 73 0.00 9.65 8.96
CA LEU A 73 0.01 11.10 8.68
C LEU A 73 0.72 11.42 7.35
N PHE A 74 1.83 10.72 7.06
CA PHE A 74 2.52 10.85 5.78
C PHE A 74 1.63 10.45 4.58
N ILE A 75 0.80 9.42 4.71
CA ILE A 75 -0.12 8.98 3.64
C ILE A 75 -1.31 9.94 3.53
N GLU A 76 -1.82 10.45 4.66
CA GLU A 76 -2.90 11.43 4.72
C GLU A 76 -2.51 12.77 4.05
N GLU A 77 -1.22 13.14 4.03
CA GLU A 77 -0.71 14.31 3.30
C GLU A 77 -1.02 14.25 1.79
N TYR A 78 -1.16 13.04 1.23
CA TYR A 78 -1.54 12.85 -0.18
C TYR A 78 -3.07 12.82 -0.38
N GLY A 79 -3.86 13.03 0.67
CA GLY A 79 -5.32 12.93 0.61
C GLY A 79 -5.83 11.50 0.36
N ALA A 80 -5.01 10.49 0.66
CA ALA A 80 -5.34 9.09 0.39
C ALA A 80 -6.40 8.55 1.36
N GLN A 81 -7.40 7.84 0.81
CA GLN A 81 -8.47 7.23 1.58
C GLN A 81 -8.22 5.72 1.74
N PHE A 82 -8.25 5.22 2.97
CA PHE A 82 -8.14 3.79 3.25
C PHE A 82 -9.51 3.12 3.12
N ILE A 83 -9.58 2.06 2.31
CA ILE A 83 -10.77 1.26 2.09
C ILE A 83 -10.46 -0.18 2.46
N TRP A 84 -11.22 -0.72 3.39
CA TRP A 84 -11.12 -2.13 3.73
C TRP A 84 -11.83 -2.99 2.67
N ILE A 85 -11.17 -4.07 2.26
CA ILE A 85 -11.75 -5.10 1.39
C ILE A 85 -11.55 -6.48 2.01
N GLU A 86 -12.45 -7.42 1.72
CA GLU A 86 -12.24 -8.81 2.12
C GLU A 86 -10.97 -9.36 1.43
N GLY A 87 -10.08 -10.01 2.19
CA GLY A 87 -8.82 -10.54 1.64
C GLY A 87 -8.98 -11.47 0.43
N LYS A 88 -10.09 -12.21 0.36
CA LYS A 88 -10.43 -13.05 -0.81
C LYS A 88 -10.61 -12.28 -2.12
N SER A 89 -10.98 -11.00 -2.03
CA SER A 89 -11.14 -10.11 -3.16
C SER A 89 -9.80 -9.50 -3.60
N ASN A 90 -8.79 -9.51 -2.74
CA ASN A 90 -7.47 -8.95 -2.99
C ASN A 90 -6.52 -9.93 -3.72
N LYS A 91 -7.04 -10.67 -4.71
CA LYS A 91 -6.34 -11.80 -5.37
C LYS A 91 -5.06 -11.38 -6.08
N ILE A 92 -5.07 -10.23 -6.75
CA ILE A 92 -3.92 -9.75 -7.54
C ILE A 92 -2.76 -9.42 -6.60
N ALA A 93 -3.07 -8.74 -5.51
CA ALA A 93 -2.12 -8.46 -4.45
C ALA A 93 -1.57 -9.75 -3.83
N ASP A 94 -2.45 -10.67 -3.41
CA ASP A 94 -2.04 -11.92 -2.78
C ASP A 94 -1.19 -12.80 -3.72
N LEU A 95 -1.46 -12.79 -5.03
CA LEU A 95 -0.61 -13.47 -6.01
C LEU A 95 0.79 -12.85 -6.04
N LEU A 96 0.89 -11.52 -6.09
CA LEU A 96 2.16 -10.80 -6.18
C LEU A 96 3.02 -10.95 -4.92
N SER A 97 2.43 -11.14 -3.74
CA SER A 97 3.19 -11.35 -2.51
C SER A 97 3.78 -12.76 -2.42
N ARG A 98 3.10 -13.73 -3.05
CA ARG A 98 3.48 -15.15 -3.08
C ARG A 98 4.44 -15.52 -4.19
N LEU A 99 4.73 -14.61 -5.13
CA LEU A 99 5.68 -14.88 -6.20
C LEU A 99 7.07 -15.14 -5.58
N PRO A 100 7.68 -16.31 -5.83
CA PRO A 100 9.01 -16.61 -5.33
C PRO A 100 9.99 -15.66 -6.02
N SER A 101 10.45 -14.65 -5.28
CA SER A 101 11.68 -13.98 -5.65
C SER A 101 12.80 -14.94 -5.27
N SER A 102 13.79 -15.10 -6.15
CA SER A 102 14.75 -16.22 -6.20
C SER A 102 15.61 -16.49 -4.95
N ASN A 103 15.31 -15.91 -3.77
CA ASN A 103 15.76 -16.27 -2.43
C ASN A 103 15.03 -15.42 -1.34
N ALA A 104 13.69 -15.38 -1.28
CA ALA A 104 13.00 -14.62 -0.22
C ALA A 104 11.66 -15.21 0.23
N GLU A 105 11.43 -15.19 1.54
CA GLU A 105 10.16 -15.46 2.23
C GLU A 105 9.01 -14.61 1.66
N PRO A 106 7.76 -15.13 1.66
CA PRO A 106 6.62 -14.43 1.09
C PRO A 106 6.41 -13.06 1.76
N LEU A 107 6.18 -12.05 0.93
CA LEU A 107 5.92 -10.70 1.39
C LEU A 107 4.54 -10.67 2.08
N PRO A 108 4.35 -9.86 3.13
CA PRO A 108 3.01 -9.68 3.70
C PRO A 108 2.09 -8.99 2.69
N ALA A 109 0.79 -9.29 2.82
CA ALA A 109 -0.28 -9.04 1.86
C ALA A 109 -0.16 -7.68 1.14
N LEU A 110 -0.28 -7.70 -0.19
CA LEU A 110 -0.13 -6.49 -0.98
C LEU A 110 -1.34 -5.58 -0.81
N VAL A 111 -1.05 -4.30 -0.70
CA VAL A 111 -2.06 -3.23 -0.74
C VAL A 111 -2.22 -2.80 -2.21
N CYS A 112 -3.46 -2.56 -2.62
CA CYS A 112 -3.77 -2.01 -3.94
C CYS A 112 -4.01 -0.50 -3.81
N VAL A 113 -3.27 0.30 -4.57
CA VAL A 113 -3.47 1.75 -4.63
C VAL A 113 -4.13 2.07 -5.96
N GLU A 114 -5.32 2.65 -5.91
CA GLU A 114 -6.04 3.07 -7.11
C GLU A 114 -6.02 4.59 -7.24
N LEU A 115 -5.71 5.03 -8.45
CA LEU A 115 -5.77 6.42 -8.87
C LEU A 115 -7.06 6.64 -9.65
N ILE A 116 -7.92 7.47 -9.08
CA ILE A 116 -9.05 8.02 -9.81
C ILE A 116 -8.54 9.28 -10.51
N LYS A 117 -8.73 9.36 -11.83
CA LYS A 117 -8.51 10.60 -12.56
C LYS A 117 -9.34 11.70 -11.90
N THR A 118 -8.69 12.70 -11.34
CA THR A 118 -9.34 13.95 -10.98
C THR A 118 -9.92 14.48 -12.27
N ALA A 119 -11.25 14.57 -12.39
CA ALA A 119 -11.85 15.32 -13.48
C ALA A 119 -11.25 16.71 -13.39
N ALA A 120 -10.48 17.10 -14.40
CA ALA A 120 -10.02 18.47 -14.52
C ALA A 120 -11.28 19.34 -14.45
N MET A 121 -11.37 20.19 -13.42
CA MET A 121 -12.20 21.37 -13.49
C MET A 121 -11.56 22.23 -14.59
N CYS A 122 -11.97 21.98 -15.83
CA CYS A 122 -11.84 22.91 -16.94
C CYS A 122 -12.99 23.91 -16.85
#